data_AF-A0A6B3UMC9-F1
#
_entry.id   AF-A0A6B3UMC9-F1
#
_cell.length_a   1.000
_cell.length_b   1.000
_cell.length_c   1.000
_cell.angle_alpha   90.00
_cell.angle_beta   90.00
_cell.angle_gamma   90.00
#
_symmetry.space_group_name_H-M   'P 1'
#
loop_
_entity.id
_entity.type
_entity.pdbx_description
1 polymer ?
#
loop_
_entity_poly.entity_id
_entity_poly.type
_entity_poly.pdbx_seq_one_letter_code
_entity_poly.pdbx_strand_id
1 'polypeptide(L)'
;MNVKSLAVVAALAVTPALSGCVIVAADTDTDVRVTTPASSRFESIYGAQFDERGFSARLNSNGCTNKENVEARVDRSGPRPKIAVVRLKPDNCRAFMREGVWLTWSLEELGLSKEQVVEVQNSFMPW
;
A
#
# COMPACT_ATOMS: atom_id res chain seq x y z
N MET A 1 69.53 49.91 20.49
CA MET A 1 68.24 50.31 21.09
C MET A 1 67.12 49.97 20.10
N ASN A 2 66.45 48.84 20.28
CA ASN A 2 65.02 48.68 19.98
C ASN A 2 64.53 47.43 20.73
N VAL A 3 63.57 47.66 21.64
CA VAL A 3 62.96 46.66 22.52
C VAL A 3 61.60 46.24 21.94
N LYS A 4 61.11 45.07 22.39
CA LYS A 4 59.71 44.57 22.48
C LYS A 4 59.60 43.16 21.88
N SER A 5 59.01 42.13 22.48
CA SER A 5 58.33 41.93 23.78
C SER A 5 58.22 40.42 24.01
N LEU A 6 58.29 39.96 25.27
CA LEU A 6 57.84 38.63 25.70
C LEU A 6 56.31 38.61 25.87
N ALA A 7 55.65 37.56 25.39
CA ALA A 7 54.35 37.03 25.88
C ALA A 7 54.20 35.61 25.27
N VAL A 8 54.29 34.47 25.96
CA VAL A 8 53.61 33.90 27.15
C VAL A 8 52.25 33.26 26.81
N VAL A 9 52.15 31.97 27.19
CA VAL A 9 50.97 31.09 27.43
C VAL A 9 50.33 30.28 26.29
N ALA A 10 50.58 28.96 26.40
CA ALA A 10 49.66 27.81 26.39
C ALA A 10 48.28 27.86 25.70
N ALA A 11 48.01 26.84 24.89
CA ALA A 11 46.72 26.15 24.81
C ALA A 11 46.99 24.74 24.24
N LEU A 12 46.92 23.69 25.07
CA LEU A 12 45.72 22.88 25.31
C LEU A 12 45.33 22.01 24.12
N ALA A 13 45.32 20.71 24.41
CA ALA A 13 44.94 19.58 23.58
C ALA A 13 43.79 19.87 22.61
N VAL A 14 43.99 19.50 21.35
CA VAL A 14 42.90 19.27 20.41
C VAL A 14 43.16 17.92 19.75
N THR A 15 42.67 16.86 20.40
CA THR A 15 42.33 15.61 19.73
C THR A 15 40.89 15.74 19.24
N PRO A 16 40.62 16.00 17.96
CA PRO A 16 39.31 15.73 17.42
C PRO A 16 39.25 14.24 17.11
N ALA A 17 38.49 13.53 17.93
CA ALA A 17 38.00 12.20 17.60
C ALA A 17 37.42 12.22 16.19
N LEU A 18 37.92 11.36 15.30
CA LEU A 18 37.34 11.11 13.99
C LEU A 18 36.00 10.38 14.17
N SER A 19 34.98 11.09 14.64
CA SER A 19 33.58 10.65 14.52
C SER A 19 33.19 10.85 13.06
N GLY A 20 33.39 9.81 12.24
CA GLY A 20 32.89 9.79 10.87
C GLY A 20 31.37 9.81 10.88
N CYS A 21 30.77 10.92 10.46
CA CYS A 21 29.35 10.96 10.12
C CYS A 21 29.14 10.15 8.83
N VAL A 22 28.56 8.96 8.94
CA VAL A 22 28.00 8.28 7.77
C VAL A 22 26.67 8.95 7.43
N ILE A 23 26.65 9.71 6.33
CA ILE A 23 25.41 10.14 5.69
C ILE A 23 25.04 9.06 4.69
N VAL A 24 24.05 8.23 5.04
CA VAL A 24 23.39 7.37 4.04
C VAL A 24 22.43 8.27 3.27
N ALA A 25 22.88 8.80 2.13
CA ALA A 25 21.98 9.39 1.15
C ALA A 25 21.19 8.25 0.51
N ALA A 26 20.01 7.96 1.05
CA ALA A 26 19.03 7.09 0.40
C ALA A 26 18.32 7.89 -0.71
N ASP A 27 19.08 8.32 -1.72
CA ASP A 27 18.54 8.92 -2.93
C ASP A 27 18.58 7.87 -4.03
N THR A 28 17.80 6.81 -3.83
CA THR A 28 17.55 5.83 -4.88
C THR A 28 16.16 6.11 -5.42
N ASP A 29 16.08 7.01 -6.40
CA ASP A 29 14.95 7.15 -7.34
C ASP A 29 14.91 5.95 -8.30
N THR A 30 15.20 4.75 -7.78
CA THR A 30 14.91 3.51 -8.47
C THR A 30 13.45 3.21 -8.18
N ASP A 31 12.59 3.63 -9.10
CA ASP A 31 11.25 3.06 -9.28
C ASP A 31 11.40 1.54 -9.41
N VAL A 32 11.42 0.82 -8.29
CA VAL A 32 11.29 -0.63 -8.27
C VAL A 32 9.84 -0.91 -8.65
N ARG A 33 9.58 -0.96 -9.96
CA ARG A 33 8.34 -1.50 -10.49
C ARG A 33 8.33 -2.99 -10.17
N VAL A 34 7.69 -3.34 -9.05
CA VAL A 34 7.26 -4.71 -8.80
C VAL A 34 6.17 -5.01 -9.82
N THR A 35 6.59 -5.54 -10.97
CA THR A 35 5.68 -6.13 -11.94
C THR A 35 5.21 -7.47 -11.38
N THR A 36 4.34 -7.45 -10.37
CA THR A 36 3.51 -8.64 -10.10
C THR A 36 2.63 -8.84 -11.32
N PRO A 37 2.62 -10.03 -11.96
CA PRO A 37 1.76 -10.27 -13.11
C PRO A 37 0.32 -9.92 -12.74
N ALA A 38 -0.25 -8.97 -13.50
CA ALA A 38 -1.52 -8.31 -13.21
C ALA A 38 -2.77 -9.19 -13.48
N SER A 39 -2.65 -10.52 -13.51
CA SER A 39 -3.69 -11.35 -14.15
C SER A 39 -4.08 -12.65 -13.45
N SER A 40 -3.60 -12.94 -12.24
CA SER A 40 -4.04 -14.18 -11.55
C SER A 40 -4.20 -14.09 -10.03
N ARG A 41 -3.87 -12.96 -9.40
CA ARG A 41 -3.98 -12.82 -7.95
C ARG A 41 -5.20 -11.96 -7.61
N PHE A 42 -6.12 -12.52 -6.84
CA PHE A 42 -7.24 -11.74 -6.29
C PHE A 42 -6.70 -10.64 -5.38
N GLU A 43 -7.31 -9.46 -5.44
CA GLU A 43 -7.04 -8.32 -4.59
C GLU A 43 -7.28 -8.72 -3.12
N SER A 44 -6.36 -8.30 -2.24
CA SER A 44 -6.58 -8.46 -0.80
C SER A 44 -7.66 -7.49 -0.34
N ILE A 45 -8.71 -8.03 0.28
CA ILE A 45 -9.75 -7.21 0.90
C ILE A 45 -9.59 -7.23 2.42
N TYR A 46 -9.82 -6.08 3.03
CA TYR A 46 -9.66 -5.83 4.46
C TYR A 46 -11.01 -5.78 5.20
N GLY A 47 -12.08 -6.17 4.51
CA GLY A 47 -13.45 -6.16 4.99
C GLY A 47 -14.40 -6.56 3.86
N ALA A 48 -15.46 -7.28 4.21
CA ALA A 48 -16.52 -7.70 3.31
C ALA A 48 -17.85 -7.59 4.03
N GLN A 49 -18.87 -7.06 3.36
CA GLN A 49 -20.23 -6.92 3.88
C GLN A 49 -21.24 -7.27 2.80
N PHE A 50 -22.36 -7.86 3.21
CA PHE A 50 -23.55 -8.03 2.39
C PHE A 50 -24.70 -7.30 3.05
N ASP A 51 -25.37 -6.44 2.30
CA ASP A 51 -26.59 -5.76 2.72
C ASP A 51 -27.59 -5.67 1.55
N GLU A 52 -28.70 -4.97 1.73
CA GLU A 52 -29.73 -4.81 0.70
C GLU A 52 -29.23 -4.15 -0.60
N ARG A 53 -28.10 -3.42 -0.55
CA ARG A 53 -27.46 -2.78 -1.70
C ARG A 53 -26.54 -3.74 -2.45
N GLY A 54 -26.13 -4.84 -1.83
CA GLY A 54 -25.32 -5.90 -2.44
C GLY A 54 -24.03 -6.20 -1.68
N PHE A 55 -22.98 -6.54 -2.42
CA PHE A 55 -21.67 -6.89 -1.88
C PHE A 55 -20.81 -5.63 -1.75
N SER A 56 -20.29 -5.37 -0.56
CA SER A 56 -19.32 -4.29 -0.32
C SER A 56 -18.00 -4.85 0.17
N ALA A 57 -16.89 -4.40 -0.42
CA ALA A 57 -15.54 -4.78 -0.01
C ALA A 57 -14.70 -3.55 0.35
N ARG A 58 -13.86 -3.69 1.37
CA ARG A 58 -12.87 -2.68 1.76
C ARG A 58 -11.51 -3.02 1.16
N LEU A 59 -10.98 -2.12 0.34
CA LEU A 59 -9.69 -2.28 -0.33
C LEU A 59 -8.69 -1.27 0.21
N ASN A 60 -7.40 -1.59 0.12
CA ASN A 60 -6.36 -0.58 0.27
C ASN A 60 -6.43 0.41 -0.91
N SER A 61 -6.11 1.67 -0.64
CA SER A 61 -6.03 2.73 -1.65
C SER A 61 -4.93 3.73 -1.29
N ASN A 62 -4.31 4.30 -2.33
CA ASN A 62 -3.44 5.47 -2.23
C ASN A 62 -4.14 6.74 -2.79
N GLY A 63 -5.47 6.73 -2.94
CA GLY A 63 -6.28 7.91 -3.24
C GLY A 63 -7.08 7.89 -4.54
N CYS A 64 -6.86 6.93 -5.46
CA CYS A 64 -7.63 6.88 -6.70
C CYS A 64 -8.33 5.55 -6.99
N THR A 65 -8.41 4.63 -6.01
CA THR A 65 -9.19 3.40 -6.20
C THR A 65 -10.69 3.72 -6.25
N ASN A 66 -11.33 3.43 -7.38
CA ASN A 66 -12.77 3.46 -7.60
C ASN A 66 -13.25 2.21 -8.38
N LYS A 67 -14.56 2.11 -8.69
CA LYS A 67 -15.15 0.94 -9.40
C LYS A 67 -14.61 0.71 -10.82
N GLU A 68 -13.90 1.66 -11.43
CA GLU A 68 -13.25 1.47 -12.74
C GLU A 68 -11.83 0.90 -12.60
N ASN A 69 -11.22 0.97 -11.42
CA ASN A 69 -9.90 0.43 -11.14
C ASN A 69 -9.96 -1.03 -10.68
N VAL A 70 -11.13 -1.50 -10.24
CA VAL A 70 -11.33 -2.82 -9.65
C VAL A 70 -12.62 -3.45 -10.12
N GLU A 71 -12.63 -4.77 -10.18
CA GLU A 71 -13.77 -5.58 -10.60
C GLU A 71 -14.07 -6.63 -9.53
N ALA A 72 -15.35 -6.87 -9.26
CA ALA A 72 -15.79 -8.03 -8.50
C ALA A 72 -16.20 -9.13 -9.49
N ARG A 73 -15.45 -10.24 -9.51
CA ARG A 73 -15.70 -11.40 -10.38
C ARG A 73 -16.40 -12.50 -9.63
N VAL A 74 -17.34 -13.15 -10.30
CA VAL A 74 -18.08 -14.30 -9.77
C VAL A 74 -17.69 -15.57 -10.53
N ASP A 75 -16.92 -16.44 -9.89
CA ASP A 75 -16.65 -17.79 -10.39
C ASP A 75 -17.80 -18.73 -10.01
N ARG A 76 -18.35 -19.44 -11.00
CA ARG A 76 -19.49 -20.37 -10.86
C ARG A 76 -19.11 -21.83 -11.16
N SER A 77 -17.83 -22.14 -11.27
CA SER A 77 -17.34 -23.49 -11.58
C SER A 77 -17.51 -24.49 -10.43
N GLY A 78 -17.68 -23.99 -9.19
CA GLY A 78 -17.81 -24.81 -7.99
C GLY A 78 -19.26 -25.01 -7.50
N PRO A 79 -19.45 -25.75 -6.38
CA PRO A 79 -20.78 -26.00 -5.80
C PRO A 79 -21.45 -24.74 -5.24
N ARG A 80 -20.67 -23.69 -4.94
CA ARG A 80 -21.14 -22.36 -4.57
C ARG A 80 -20.40 -21.31 -5.41
N PRO A 81 -21.07 -20.23 -5.85
CA PRO A 81 -20.38 -19.13 -6.49
C PRO A 81 -19.37 -18.49 -5.55
N LYS A 82 -18.22 -18.11 -6.10
CA LYS A 82 -17.15 -17.43 -5.38
C LYS A 82 -16.98 -16.02 -5.91
N ILE A 83 -17.04 -15.04 -5.01
CA ILE A 83 -16.76 -13.65 -5.34
C ILE A 83 -15.31 -13.36 -4.99
N ALA A 84 -14.59 -12.81 -5.96
CA ALA A 84 -13.25 -12.31 -5.74
C ALA A 84 -13.10 -10.92 -6.33
N VAL A 85 -12.35 -10.05 -5.67
CA VAL A 85 -12.04 -8.72 -6.20
C VAL A 85 -10.73 -8.79 -6.97
N VAL A 86 -10.65 -8.09 -8.10
CA VAL A 86 -9.46 -8.03 -8.95
C VAL A 86 -9.17 -6.57 -9.28
N ARG A 87 -7.91 -6.17 -9.14
CA ARG A 87 -7.47 -4.84 -9.53
C ARG A 87 -7.11 -4.81 -11.01
N LEU A 88 -7.83 -3.98 -11.76
CA LEU A 88 -7.65 -3.76 -13.20
C LEU A 88 -6.58 -2.69 -13.48
N LYS A 89 -6.53 -1.66 -12.64
CA LYS A 89 -5.58 -0.54 -12.75
C LYS A 89 -4.86 -0.30 -11.42
N PRO A 90 -3.54 -0.08 -11.43
CA PRO A 90 -2.79 0.21 -10.21
C PRO A 90 -3.26 1.53 -9.57
N ASP A 91 -3.20 1.61 -8.24
CA ASP A 91 -3.46 2.83 -7.47
C ASP A 91 -2.14 3.56 -7.22
N ASN A 92 -1.69 4.32 -8.22
CA ASN A 92 -0.42 5.05 -8.21
C ASN A 92 -0.54 6.45 -7.58
N CYS A 93 -1.66 6.75 -6.94
CA CYS A 93 -1.83 8.01 -6.24
C CYS A 93 -0.95 8.07 -4.98
N ARG A 94 -0.79 9.27 -4.39
CA ARG A 94 0.09 9.52 -3.23
C ARG A 94 -0.67 10.14 -2.06
N ALA A 95 -1.91 9.74 -1.85
CA ALA A 95 -2.72 10.14 -0.71
C ALA A 95 -2.66 9.08 0.40
N PHE A 96 -2.60 9.54 1.65
CA PHE A 96 -2.63 8.66 2.81
C PHE A 96 -4.09 8.28 3.16
N MET A 97 -4.51 7.08 2.77
CA MET A 97 -5.86 6.55 3.00
C MET A 97 -5.81 5.31 3.89
N ARG A 98 -5.47 5.49 5.17
CA ARG A 98 -5.27 4.39 6.13
C ARG A 98 -6.43 3.40 6.21
N GLU A 99 -7.67 3.90 6.17
CA GLU A 99 -8.86 3.05 6.28
C GLU A 99 -9.26 2.40 4.95
N GLY A 100 -8.57 2.73 3.86
CA GLY A 100 -8.89 2.26 2.52
C GLY A 100 -10.17 2.88 1.96
N VAL A 101 -10.80 2.17 1.02
CA VAL A 101 -12.06 2.58 0.40
C VAL A 101 -13.04 1.41 0.37
N TRP A 102 -14.31 1.70 0.65
CA TRP A 102 -15.42 0.77 0.47
C TRP A 102 -16.00 0.94 -0.93
N LEU A 103 -16.09 -0.17 -1.67
CA LEU A 103 -16.76 -0.22 -2.97
C LEU A 103 -17.88 -1.24 -2.91
N THR A 104 -19.02 -0.88 -3.50
CA THR A 104 -20.25 -1.69 -3.48
C THR A 104 -20.62 -2.10 -4.90
N TRP A 105 -20.95 -3.39 -5.07
CA TRP A 105 -21.53 -3.96 -6.26
C TRP A 105 -22.91 -4.51 -5.94
N SER A 106 -23.90 -4.17 -6.76
CA SER A 106 -25.24 -4.70 -6.61
C SER A 106 -25.27 -6.19 -6.94
N LEU A 107 -26.27 -6.91 -6.42
CA LEU A 107 -26.45 -8.31 -6.76
C LEU A 107 -26.73 -8.50 -8.26
N GLU A 108 -27.42 -7.54 -8.88
CA GLU A 108 -27.69 -7.55 -10.32
C GLU A 108 -26.40 -7.40 -11.14
N GLU A 109 -25.52 -6.46 -10.76
CA GLU A 109 -24.20 -6.30 -11.39
C GLU A 109 -23.36 -7.59 -11.32
N LEU A 110 -23.52 -8.35 -10.23
CA LEU A 110 -22.83 -9.62 -10.01
C LEU A 110 -23.55 -10.83 -10.62
N GLY A 111 -24.79 -10.67 -11.09
CA GLY A 111 -25.65 -11.76 -11.54
C GLY A 111 -25.94 -12.78 -10.42
N LEU A 112 -26.22 -12.29 -9.21
CA LEU A 112 -26.54 -13.07 -8.01
C LEU A 112 -27.99 -12.86 -7.59
N SER A 113 -28.61 -13.86 -6.98
CA SER A 113 -29.93 -13.71 -6.35
C SER A 113 -29.81 -13.37 -4.85
N LYS A 114 -30.88 -12.81 -4.27
CA LYS A 114 -30.91 -12.37 -2.86
C LYS A 114 -30.74 -13.53 -1.87
N GLU A 115 -31.28 -14.71 -2.18
CA GLU A 115 -31.16 -15.89 -1.31
C GLU A 115 -29.92 -16.76 -1.60
N GLN A 116 -29.05 -16.35 -2.54
CA GLN A 116 -27.93 -17.17 -2.95
C GLN A 116 -26.79 -17.13 -1.92
N VAL A 117 -26.39 -18.30 -1.44
CA VAL A 117 -25.19 -18.45 -0.61
C VAL A 117 -23.95 -18.38 -1.50
N VAL A 118 -23.03 -17.47 -1.18
CA VAL A 118 -21.78 -17.23 -1.90
C VAL A 118 -20.58 -17.30 -0.97
N GLU A 119 -19.42 -17.63 -1.53
CA GLU A 119 -18.15 -17.60 -0.81
C GLU A 119 -17.36 -16.34 -1.22
N VAL A 120 -16.76 -15.64 -0.26
CA VAL A 120 -15.86 -14.53 -0.55
C VAL A 120 -14.42 -15.03 -0.53
N GLN A 121 -13.75 -14.93 -1.68
CA GLN A 121 -12.36 -15.33 -1.81
C GLN A 121 -11.44 -14.14 -1.50
N ASN A 122 -10.62 -14.29 -0.46
CA ASN A 122 -9.67 -13.28 -0.04
C ASN A 122 -8.24 -13.82 -0.13
N SER A 123 -7.37 -13.10 -0.85
CA SER A 123 -5.94 -13.40 -0.91
C SER A 123 -5.14 -12.81 0.25
N PHE A 124 -5.79 -12.15 1.21
CA PHE A 124 -5.12 -11.61 2.38
C PHE A 124 -4.40 -12.74 3.13
N MET A 125 -3.07 -12.74 3.05
CA MET A 125 -2.25 -13.62 3.88
C MET A 125 -1.92 -12.87 5.17
N PRO A 126 -2.44 -13.29 6.34
CA PRO A 126 -1.92 -12.82 7.61
C PRO A 126 -0.50 -13.38 7.76
N TRP A 127 0.47 -12.48 7.85
CA TRP A 127 1.85 -12.82 8.24
C TRP A 127 1.93 -13.14 9.73
#